data_AF-A0A139PTJ1-F1
#
_entry.id   AF-A0A139PTJ1-F1
#
_cell.length_a   1.000
_cell.length_b   1.000
_cell.length_c   1.000
_cell.angle_alpha   90.00
_cell.angle_beta   90.00
_cell.angle_gamma   90.00
#
_symmetry.space_group_name_H-M   'P 1'
#
loop_
_entity.id
_entity.type
_entity.pdbx_description
1 polymer ?
#
loop_
_entity_poly.entity_id
_entity_poly.type
_entity_poly.pdbx_seq_one_letter_code
_entity_poly.pdbx_strand_id
1 'polypeptide(L)' 'MNGHVNNSKYLDWIFEVMGADFLTHYIPQKINLKYVKEVRPGGVITSAVERTGLESKHEITSDGATNAQAIITWQEIKKD' A
#
# COMPACT_ATOMS: atom_id res chain seq x y z
N MET A 1 11.56 17.48 12.73
CA MET A 1 11.27 16.20 12.05
C MET A 1 11.35 15.11 13.12
N ASN A 2 10.27 14.40 13.42
CA ASN A 2 10.16 13.58 14.64
C ASN A 2 10.92 12.26 14.61
N GLY A 3 11.77 12.00 13.60
CA GLY A 3 12.56 10.76 13.52
C GLY A 3 11.75 9.48 13.29
N HIS A 4 10.44 9.59 13.02
CA HIS A 4 9.57 8.47 12.70
C HIS A 4 9.07 8.58 11.25
N VAL A 5 8.86 7.43 10.60
CA VAL A 5 8.14 7.37 9.32
C VAL A 5 6.68 7.74 9.57
N ASN A 6 6.15 8.71 8.82
CA ASN A 6 4.75 9.08 8.91
C ASN A 6 3.86 7.94 8.38
N ASN A 7 2.78 7.62 9.08
CA ASN A 7 1.79 6.63 8.67
C ASN A 7 1.26 6.86 7.24
N SER A 8 1.23 8.10 6.75
CA SER A 8 0.86 8.41 5.36
C SER A 8 1.79 7.77 4.32
N LYS A 9 3.08 7.56 4.63
CA LYS A 9 4.06 6.92 3.72
C LYS A 9 3.66 5.51 3.32
N TYR A 10 2.92 4.81 4.17
CA TYR A 10 2.48 3.45 3.88
C TYR A 10 1.50 3.42 2.71
N LEU A 11 0.64 4.44 2.58
CA LEU A 11 -0.25 4.57 1.44
C LEU A 11 0.54 4.84 0.15
N ASP A 12 1.57 5.68 0.19
CA ASP A 12 2.43 5.94 -0.97
C ASP A 12 3.04 4.62 -1.50
N TRP A 13 3.62 3.82 -0.61
CA TRP A 13 4.22 2.52 -0.97
C TRP A 13 3.21 1.52 -1.52
N ILE A 14 2.01 1.47 -0.93
CA ILE A 14 0.90 0.62 -1.39
C ILE A 14 0.44 1.01 -2.80
N PHE A 15 0.36 2.31 -3.09
CA PHE A 15 -0.06 2.77 -4.42
C PHE A 15 1.05 2.61 -5.45
N GLU A 16 2.31 2.83 -5.09
CA GLU A 16 3.46 2.70 -6.00
C GLU A 16 3.51 1.32 -6.67
N VAL A 17 3.31 0.25 -5.90
CA VAL A 17 3.34 -1.13 -6.43
C VAL A 17 2.15 -1.52 -7.31
N MET A 18 1.06 -0.74 -7.29
CA MET A 18 -0.05 -0.96 -8.22
C MET A 18 0.29 -0.54 -9.65
N GLY A 19 1.25 0.38 -9.81
CA GLY A 19 1.65 0.92 -11.10
C GLY A 19 0.67 1.96 -11.66
N ALA A 20 1.21 2.91 -12.43
CA ALA A 20 0.46 4.05 -12.94
C ALA A 20 -0.73 3.63 -13.83
N ASP A 21 -0.55 2.63 -14.70
CA ASP A 21 -1.60 2.17 -15.62
C ASP A 21 -2.86 1.73 -14.85
N PHE A 22 -2.71 0.87 -13.85
CA PHE A 22 -3.84 0.44 -13.02
C PHE A 22 -4.51 1.62 -12.31
N LEU A 23 -3.73 2.51 -11.70
CA LEU A 23 -4.25 3.66 -10.95
C LEU A 23 -4.98 4.69 -11.83
N THR A 24 -4.75 4.70 -13.14
CA THR A 24 -5.53 5.53 -14.08
C THR A 24 -6.88 4.93 -14.49
N HIS A 25 -7.10 3.64 -14.20
CA HIS A 25 -8.34 2.93 -14.54
C HIS A 25 -9.20 2.62 -13.31
N TYR A 26 -8.61 2.58 -12.11
CA TYR A 26 -9.31 2.19 -10.88
C TYR A 26 -9.06 3.17 -9.75
N ILE A 27 -10.12 3.46 -8.98
CA ILE A 27 -10.06 4.23 -7.74
C ILE A 27 -10.28 3.33 -6.52
N PRO A 28 -9.60 3.57 -5.39
CA PRO A 28 -9.83 2.80 -4.17
C PRO A 28 -11.19 3.18 -3.57
N GLN A 29 -12.06 2.20 -3.35
CA GLN A 29 -13.36 2.37 -2.69
C GLN A 29 -13.26 2.17 -1.18
N LYS A 30 -12.45 1.19 -0.75
CA LYS A 30 -12.24 0.88 0.66
C LYS A 30 -10.79 0.46 0.88
N ILE A 31 -10.16 1.02 1.92
CA ILE A 31 -8.81 0.66 2.34
C ILE A 31 -8.88 0.22 3.80
N ASN A 32 -8.51 -1.03 4.07
CA ASN A 32 -8.25 -1.51 5.42
C ASN A 32 -6.74 -1.63 5.59
N LEU A 33 -6.14 -0.73 6.36
CA LEU A 33 -4.69 -0.70 6.61
C LEU A 33 -4.42 -1.03 8.07
N LYS A 34 -3.63 -2.08 8.31
CA LYS A 34 -3.17 -2.52 9.62
C LYS A 34 -1.68 -2.22 9.76
N TYR A 35 -1.34 -1.40 10.75
CA TYR A 35 0.05 -1.19 11.17
C TYR A 35 0.43 -2.26 12.18
N VAL A 36 1.58 -2.90 11.95
CA VAL A 36 2.14 -3.97 12.81
C VAL A 36 3.35 -3.46 13.59
N LYS A 37 4.31 -2.84 12.88
CA LYS A 37 5.49 -2.19 13.47
C LYS A 37 5.95 -1.02 12.60
N GLU A 38 6.54 -0.01 13.23
CA GLU A 38 7.10 1.12 12.51
C GLU A 38 8.33 0.72 11.66
N VAL A 39 8.40 1.26 10.44
CA VAL A 39 9.62 1.26 9.63
C VAL A 39 10.57 2.32 10.20
N ARG A 40 11.83 1.93 10.43
CA ARG A 40 12.87 2.87 10.89
C ARG A 40 13.27 3.82 9.74
N PRO A 41 13.59 5.10 10.02
CA PRO A 41 14.13 5.99 9.01
C PRO A 41 15.39 5.40 8.34
N GLY A 42 15.46 5.48 7.02
CA GLY A 42 16.58 4.94 6.23
C GLY A 42 16.57 3.42 6.03
N GLY A 43 15.57 2.70 6.58
CA GLY A 43 15.38 1.28 6.32
C GLY A 43 14.96 1.01 4.87
N VAL A 44 15.44 -0.09 4.30
CA VAL A 44 14.96 -0.60 3.01
C VAL A 44 13.65 -1.33 3.25
N ILE A 45 12.62 -0.94 2.51
CA ILE A 45 11.31 -1.59 2.54
C ILE A 45 11.14 -2.48 1.31
N THR A 46 10.34 -3.53 1.46
CA THR A 46 9.77 -4.29 0.35
C THR A 46 8.25 -4.14 0.42
N SER A 47 7.63 -3.73 -0.67
CA SER A 47 6.17 -3.72 -0.80
C SER A 47 5.77 -4.76 -1.83
N ALA A 48 4.92 -5.69 -1.42
CA ALA A 48 4.40 -6.77 -2.25
C ALA A 48 2.88 -6.64 -2.36
N VAL A 49 2.35 -6.99 -3.53
CA VAL A 49 0.92 -6.99 -3.80
C VAL A 49 0.48 -8.31 -4.44
N GLU A 50 -0.63 -8.85 -3.93
CA GLU A 50 -1.39 -9.92 -4.55
C GLU A 50 -2.76 -9.35 -4.94
N ARG A 51 -3.18 -9.55 -6.19
CA ARG A 51 -4.44 -9.00 -6.69
C ARG A 51 -5.36 -10.11 -7.21
N THR A 52 -6.62 -10.03 -6.79
CA THR A 52 -7.70 -10.92 -7.24
C THR A 52 -8.90 -10.06 -7.64
N GLY A 53 -9.09 -9.87 -8.95
CA GLY A 53 -10.18 -9.03 -9.49
C GLY A 53 -10.05 -7.57 -9.08
N LEU A 54 -11.02 -7.09 -8.29
CA LEU A 54 -11.08 -5.73 -7.74
C LEU A 54 -10.62 -5.66 -6.27
N GLU A 55 -9.98 -6.71 -5.75
CA GLU A 55 -9.32 -6.67 -4.45
C GLU A 55 -7.80 -6.80 -4.62
N SER A 56 -7.05 -6.01 -3.86
CA SER A 56 -5.59 -6.16 -3.72
C SER A 56 -5.20 -6.29 -2.26
N LYS A 57 -4.39 -7.29 -1.94
CA LYS A 57 -3.76 -7.52 -0.65
C LYS A 57 -2.31 -7.09 -0.73
N HIS A 58 -1.89 -6.30 0.24
CA HIS A 58 -0.59 -5.67 0.29
C HIS A 58 0.14 -6.07 1.56
N GLU A 59 1.44 -6.31 1.43
CA GLU A 59 2.32 -6.49 2.56
C GLU A 59 3.55 -5.58 2.42
N ILE A 60 3.84 -4.83 3.48
CA ILE A 60 5.03 -4.00 3.59
C ILE A 60 5.93 -4.64 4.64
N THR A 61 7.15 -4.98 4.24
CA THR A 61 8.15 -5.58 5.13
C THR A 61 9.43 -4.74 5.14
N SER A 62 10.15 -4.82 6.25
CA SER A 62 11.50 -4.29 6.41
C SER A 62 12.24 -5.17 7.41
N ASP A 63 13.55 -5.34 7.21
CA ASP A 63 14.41 -6.16 8.07
C ASP A 63 13.83 -7.56 8.33
N GLY A 64 13.26 -8.19 7.30
CA GLY A 64 12.70 -9.54 7.37
C GLY A 64 11.40 -9.70 8.17
N ALA A 65 10.71 -8.60 8.53
CA ALA A 65 9.45 -8.68 9.26
C ALA A 65 8.39 -7.72 8.71
N THR A 66 7.12 -8.10 8.84
CA THR A 66 5.96 -7.33 8.39
C THR A 66 5.77 -6.06 9.22
N ASN A 67 5.71 -4.92 8.54
CA ASN A 67 5.45 -3.59 9.11
C ASN A 67 4.00 -3.17 8.96
N ALA A 68 3.38 -3.46 7.83
CA ALA A 68 1.98 -3.20 7.61
C ALA A 68 1.39 -4.16 6.59
N GLN A 69 0.06 -4.31 6.68
CA GLN A 69 -0.73 -5.06 5.72
C GLN A 69 -1.94 -4.22 5.31
N ALA A 70 -2.32 -4.26 4.04
CA ALA A 70 -3.52 -3.61 3.57
C ALA A 70 -4.36 -4.50 2.67
N ILE A 71 -5.68 -4.31 2.75
CA ILE A 71 -6.63 -4.86 1.79
C ILE A 71 -7.39 -3.68 1.19
N ILE A 72 -7.33 -3.55 -0.13
CA ILE A 72 -8.01 -2.50 -0.87
C ILE A 72 -9.04 -3.12 -1.80
N THR A 73 -10.27 -2.60 -1.73
CA THR A 73 -11.32 -2.83 -2.72
C THR A 73 -11.33 -1.67 -3.70
N TRP A 74 -11.34 -1.99 -4.99
CA TRP A 74 -11.24 -1.05 -6.10
C TRP A 74 -12.54 -0.92 -6.88
N GLN A 75 -12.71 0.22 -7.54
CA GLN A 75 -13.79 0.49 -8.47
C GLN A 75 -13.22 1.01 -9.78
N GLU A 76 -13.73 0.52 -10.90
CA GLU A 76 -13.36 1.03 -12.23
C GLU A 76 -13.91 2.45 -12.43
N ILE A 77 -13.06 3.33 -12.96
CA ILE A 77 -13.44 4.68 -13.34
C ILE A 77 -14.30 4.56 -14.60
N LYS A 78 -15.58 4.93 -14.50
CA LYS A 78 -16.43 5.08 -15.68
C LYS A 78 -15.91 6.25 -16.50
N LYS A 79 -15.56 5.99 -17.75
CA LYS A 79 -15.35 7.03 -18.76
C LYS A 79 -16.68 7.26 -19.44
N ASP A 80 -17.25 8.44 -19.24
CA ASP A 80 -18.44 8.91 -19.96
C ASP A 80 -18.13 9.15 -21.45
#